data_AF-A0A9E5NWV7-F1
#
_entry.id   AF-A0A9E5NWV7-F1
#
_cell.length_a   1.000
_cell.length_b   1.000
_cell.length_c   1.000
_cell.angle_alpha   90.00
_cell.angle_beta   90.00
_cell.angle_gamma   90.00
#
_symmetry.space_group_name_H-M   'P 1'
#
loop_
_entity.id
_entity.type
_entity.pdbx_description
1 polymer ?
#
loop_
_entity_poly.entity_id
_entity_poly.type
_entity_poly.pdbx_seq_one_letter_code
_entity_poly.pdbx_strand_id
1 'polypeptide(L)'
;MYRHYRDSGLSEEEARVKAVDTFDLSEEALAELVRVHTSFFRRLLDRLSSQAQSRWERALLLIVAGTLSIVCVQLALRGEIVAVAGTQVWPTLICGMAGLTLGLIKFYQIHIKQDHELRRARWGLDAIAMLAGVQVFLGFLVAWFSLYLTARRMTEDVEYAGVHLFNWLLSASALLSVSLMGALLTAMIWFALARRVAGIADAEAALLT
;
A
#
# COMPACT_ATOMS: atom_id res chain seq x y z
N MET A 1 -12.97 -30.85 22.34
CA MET A 1 -14.19 -30.93 23.16
C MET A 1 -15.27 -31.80 22.52
N TYR A 2 -15.85 -31.46 21.36
CA TYR A 2 -16.87 -32.32 20.71
C TYR A 2 -16.46 -33.79 20.52
N ARG A 3 -15.24 -34.03 19.98
CA ARG A 3 -14.69 -35.39 19.86
C ARG A 3 -14.53 -36.08 21.22
N HIS A 4 -14.15 -35.35 22.27
CA HIS A 4 -14.01 -35.90 23.61
C HIS A 4 -15.37 -36.35 24.19
N TYR A 5 -16.44 -35.57 24.01
CA TYR A 5 -17.78 -35.95 24.46
C TYR A 5 -18.37 -37.10 23.64
N ARG A 6 -18.10 -37.15 22.34
CA ARG A 6 -18.47 -38.26 21.47
C ARG A 6 -17.75 -39.55 21.85
N ASP A 7 -16.45 -39.47 22.15
CA ASP A 7 -15.65 -40.62 22.61
C ASP A 7 -16.04 -41.08 24.03
N SER A 8 -16.70 -40.20 24.80
CA SER A 8 -17.30 -40.52 26.10
C SER A 8 -18.66 -41.22 26.01
N GLY A 9 -19.14 -41.54 24.80
CA GLY A 9 -20.38 -42.27 24.57
C GLY A 9 -21.66 -41.42 24.56
N LEU A 10 -21.55 -40.09 24.52
CA LEU A 10 -22.72 -39.22 24.35
C LEU A 10 -23.21 -39.29 22.90
N SER A 11 -24.54 -39.21 22.74
CA SER A 11 -25.13 -39.13 21.41
C SER A 11 -24.68 -37.85 20.71
N GLU A 12 -24.70 -37.86 19.38
CA GLU A 12 -24.16 -36.76 18.58
C GLU A 12 -24.83 -35.42 18.91
N GLU A 13 -26.14 -35.45 19.14
CA GLU A 13 -26.92 -34.28 19.47
C GLU A 13 -26.65 -33.79 20.90
N GLU A 14 -26.50 -34.70 21.87
CA GLU A 14 -26.14 -34.34 23.26
C GLU A 14 -24.71 -33.80 23.36
N ALA A 15 -23.77 -34.38 22.61
CA ALA A 15 -22.39 -33.89 22.55
C ALA A 15 -22.32 -32.49 21.93
N ARG A 16 -23.21 -32.18 20.98
CA ARG A 16 -23.31 -30.86 20.36
C ARG A 16 -23.91 -29.83 21.32
N VAL A 17 -25.00 -30.17 22.01
CA VAL A 17 -25.62 -29.30 23.03
C VAL A 17 -24.65 -29.04 24.18
N LYS A 18 -23.99 -30.07 24.72
CA LYS A 18 -22.99 -29.89 25.78
C LYS A 18 -21.78 -29.10 25.32
N ALA A 19 -21.34 -29.27 24.08
CA ALA A 19 -20.24 -28.47 23.55
C ALA A 19 -20.63 -26.99 23.45
N VAL A 20 -21.86 -26.68 23.00
CA VAL A 20 -22.36 -25.31 22.93
C VAL A 20 -22.56 -24.71 24.33
N ASP A 21 -23.14 -25.43 25.28
CA ASP A 21 -23.28 -24.99 26.68
C ASP A 21 -21.93 -24.77 27.37
N THR A 22 -20.93 -25.60 27.07
CA THR A 22 -19.57 -25.44 27.61
C THR A 22 -18.84 -24.26 26.92
N PHE A 23 -19.28 -23.88 25.72
CA PHE A 23 -18.83 -22.71 24.96
C PHE A 23 -19.82 -21.54 25.06
N ASP A 24 -20.63 -21.49 26.13
CA ASP A 24 -21.24 -20.24 26.59
C ASP A 24 -20.09 -19.35 27.08
N LEU A 25 -19.34 -18.80 26.11
CA LEU A 25 -18.40 -17.72 26.26
C LEU A 25 -19.27 -16.57 26.75
N SER A 26 -19.46 -16.52 28.07
CA SER A 26 -20.14 -15.44 28.76
C SER A 26 -19.68 -14.13 28.11
N GLU A 27 -20.58 -13.18 27.90
CA GLU A 27 -20.21 -11.89 27.32
C GLU A 27 -19.01 -11.28 28.05
N GLU A 28 -18.80 -11.64 29.32
CA GLU A 28 -17.62 -11.37 30.14
C GLU A 28 -16.33 -12.03 29.63
N ALA A 29 -16.32 -13.33 29.28
CA ALA A 29 -15.15 -14.00 28.69
C ALA A 29 -14.81 -13.44 27.29
N LEU A 30 -15.82 -13.10 26.49
CA LEU A 30 -15.63 -12.49 25.18
C LEU A 30 -15.15 -11.04 25.31
N ALA A 31 -15.68 -10.29 26.27
CA ALA A 31 -15.20 -8.96 26.63
C ALA A 31 -13.78 -9.00 27.18
N GLU A 32 -13.41 -10.02 27.95
CA GLU A 32 -12.06 -10.20 28.49
C GLU A 32 -11.08 -10.61 27.40
N LEU A 33 -11.49 -11.46 26.45
CA LEU A 33 -10.70 -11.76 25.26
C LEU A 33 -10.48 -10.51 24.41
N VAL A 34 -11.53 -9.72 24.16
CA VAL A 34 -11.42 -8.42 23.47
C VAL A 34 -10.56 -7.45 24.28
N ARG A 35 -10.58 -7.49 25.62
CA ARG A 35 -9.76 -6.64 26.50
C ARG A 35 -8.28 -7.03 26.50
N VAL A 36 -7.97 -8.31 26.30
CA VAL A 36 -6.60 -8.82 26.15
C VAL A 36 -6.10 -8.65 24.70
N HIS A 37 -7.00 -8.74 23.71
CA HIS A 37 -6.66 -8.62 22.29
C HIS A 37 -6.84 -7.21 21.70
N THR A 38 -7.44 -6.28 22.44
CA THR A 38 -7.31 -4.84 22.14
C THR A 38 -5.89 -4.44 22.45
N SER A 39 -5.06 -4.56 21.41
CA SER A 39 -3.62 -4.33 21.48
C SER A 39 -3.37 -3.01 22.20
N PHE A 40 -2.30 -2.99 22.99
CA PHE A 40 -1.79 -1.79 23.66
C PHE A 40 -1.80 -0.56 22.72
N PHE A 41 -1.56 -0.76 21.43
CA PHE A 41 -1.66 0.24 20.38
C PHE A 41 -3.06 0.85 20.21
N ARG A 42 -4.15 0.08 20.29
CA ARG A 42 -5.52 0.62 20.17
C ARG A 42 -5.89 1.51 21.35
N ARG A 43 -5.49 1.14 22.58
CA ARG A 43 -5.65 2.01 23.77
C ARG A 43 -4.81 3.27 23.72
N LEU A 44 -3.62 3.20 23.11
CA LEU A 44 -2.76 4.35 22.89
C LEU A 44 -3.33 5.29 21.81
N LEU A 45 -3.90 4.71 20.75
CA LEU A 45 -4.59 5.45 19.68
C LEU A 45 -5.89 6.09 20.16
N ASP A 46 -6.71 5.39 20.93
CA ASP A 46 -7.97 5.92 21.46
C ASP A 46 -7.75 7.05 22.51
N ARG A 47 -6.57 7.10 23.14
CA ARG A 47 -6.18 8.18 24.06
C ARG A 47 -5.66 9.44 23.36
N LEU A 48 -5.18 9.32 22.13
CA LEU A 48 -4.90 10.48 21.30
C LEU A 48 -6.24 10.98 20.77
N SER A 49 -6.68 12.17 21.19
CA SER A 49 -7.95 12.72 20.70
C SER A 49 -8.00 12.61 19.16
N SER A 50 -9.16 12.31 18.58
CA SER A 50 -9.34 12.19 17.13
C SER A 50 -8.72 13.37 16.36
N GLN A 51 -8.67 14.54 16.99
CA GLN A 51 -8.02 15.74 16.48
C GLN A 51 -6.49 15.68 16.53
N ALA A 52 -5.89 15.18 17.61
CA ALA A 52 -4.45 14.94 17.74
C ALA A 52 -3.97 13.79 16.83
N GLN A 53 -4.75 12.71 16.71
CA GLN A 53 -4.49 11.61 15.78
C GLN A 53 -4.42 12.13 14.34
N SER A 54 -5.34 13.01 13.94
CA SER A 54 -5.33 13.60 12.60
C SER A 54 -4.09 14.45 12.30
N ARG A 55 -3.51 15.12 13.32
CA ARG A 55 -2.29 15.94 13.16
C ARG A 55 -1.05 15.07 13.07
N TRP A 56 -0.95 14.05 13.93
CA TRP A 56 0.16 13.10 13.91
C TRP A 56 0.20 12.25 12.64
N GLU A 57 -0.96 11.77 12.16
CA GLU A 57 -1.07 11.09 10.87
C GLU A 57 -0.52 11.95 9.74
N ARG A 58 -0.89 13.24 9.69
CA ARG A 58 -0.40 14.18 8.67
C ARG A 58 1.10 14.41 8.80
N ALA A 59 1.60 14.62 10.01
CA ALA A 59 3.03 14.82 10.24
C ALA A 59 3.82 13.58 9.82
N LEU A 60 3.38 12.39 10.21
CA LEU A 60 4.01 11.12 9.85
C LEU A 60 3.98 10.91 8.33
N LEU A 61 2.83 11.15 7.68
CA LEU A 61 2.72 11.08 6.22
C LEU A 61 3.66 12.06 5.51
N LEU A 62 3.77 13.30 6.00
CA LEU A 62 4.71 14.27 5.43
C LEU A 62 6.17 13.85 5.61
N ILE A 63 6.52 13.30 6.78
CA ILE A 63 7.85 12.76 7.04
C ILE A 63 8.14 11.60 6.10
N VAL A 64 7.24 10.62 5.99
CA VAL A 64 7.40 9.46 5.11
C VAL A 64 7.46 9.87 3.64
N ALA A 65 6.61 10.80 3.20
CA ALA A 65 6.62 11.31 1.83
C ALA A 65 7.94 12.05 1.55
N GLY A 66 8.38 12.89 2.49
CA GLY A 66 9.61 13.66 2.38
C GLY A 66 10.84 12.76 2.32
N THR A 67 10.95 11.77 3.22
CA THR A 67 12.07 10.82 3.21
C THR A 67 12.07 9.98 1.94
N LEU A 68 10.92 9.44 1.51
CA LEU A 68 10.81 8.71 0.25
C LEU A 68 11.21 9.56 -0.95
N SER A 69 10.79 10.83 -0.99
CA SER A 69 11.14 11.76 -2.07
C SER A 69 12.63 12.06 -2.11
N ILE A 70 13.24 12.33 -0.94
CA ILE A 70 14.69 12.59 -0.83
C ILE A 70 15.47 11.36 -1.29
N VAL A 71 15.10 10.17 -0.82
CA VAL A 71 15.75 8.91 -1.19
C VAL A 71 15.60 8.68 -2.70
N CYS A 72 14.40 8.85 -3.28
CA CYS A 72 14.20 8.74 -4.72
C CYS A 72 15.08 9.70 -5.52
N VAL A 73 15.13 10.97 -5.11
CA VAL A 73 15.94 11.99 -5.80
C VAL A 73 17.42 11.67 -5.69
N GLN A 74 17.91 11.28 -4.51
CA GLN A 74 19.31 10.90 -4.33
C GLN A 74 19.70 9.70 -5.18
N LEU A 75 18.86 8.65 -5.19
CA LEU A 75 19.13 7.48 -6.00
C LEU A 75 19.06 7.79 -7.51
N ALA A 76 18.16 8.69 -7.95
CA ALA A 76 18.10 9.13 -9.33
C ALA A 76 19.35 9.94 -9.74
N LEU A 77 19.82 10.85 -8.87
CA LEU A 77 20.99 11.69 -9.13
C LEU A 77 22.30 10.88 -9.18
N ARG A 78 22.40 9.81 -8.39
CA ARG A 78 23.59 8.94 -8.39
C ARG A 78 23.69 8.05 -9.63
N GLY A 79 22.60 7.84 -10.36
CA GLY A 79 22.57 6.96 -11.53
C GLY A 79 22.78 5.46 -11.23
N GLU A 80 23.09 5.09 -9.98
CA GLU A 80 23.34 3.72 -9.55
C GLU A 80 22.16 2.78 -9.86
N ILE A 81 20.92 3.26 -9.71
CA ILE A 81 19.72 2.51 -10.11
C ILE A 81 19.74 2.19 -11.60
N VAL A 82 20.03 3.19 -12.43
CA VAL A 82 19.95 3.03 -13.88
C VAL A 82 21.06 2.11 -14.36
N ALA A 83 22.22 2.14 -13.69
CA ALA A 83 23.31 1.21 -13.93
C ALA A 83 22.95 -0.24 -13.54
N VAL A 84 22.27 -0.46 -12.41
CA VAL A 84 21.95 -1.81 -11.91
C VAL A 84 20.69 -2.40 -12.55
N ALA A 85 19.62 -1.62 -12.70
CA ALA A 85 18.36 -2.08 -13.30
C ALA A 85 18.40 -2.07 -14.84
N GLY A 86 19.40 -1.41 -15.42
CA GLY A 86 19.59 -1.28 -16.87
C GLY A 86 18.46 -0.50 -17.57
N THR A 87 18.39 -0.64 -18.89
CA THR A 87 17.41 0.06 -19.75
C THR A 87 15.96 -0.34 -19.45
N GLN A 88 15.74 -1.44 -18.72
CA GLN A 88 14.42 -1.94 -18.36
C GLN A 88 13.70 -1.07 -17.32
N VAL A 89 14.40 -0.15 -16.63
CA VAL A 89 13.80 0.73 -15.62
C VAL A 89 12.97 1.88 -16.21
N TRP A 90 13.23 2.24 -17.48
CA TRP A 90 12.63 3.42 -18.12
C TRP A 90 11.09 3.43 -18.14
N PRO A 91 10.39 2.32 -18.49
CA PRO A 91 8.93 2.30 -18.46
C PRO A 91 8.36 2.63 -17.08
N THR A 92 8.97 2.08 -16.03
CA THR A 92 8.57 2.33 -14.64
C THR A 92 8.82 3.77 -14.23
N LEU A 93 9.95 4.36 -14.63
CA LEU A 93 10.26 5.77 -14.37
C LEU A 93 9.29 6.71 -15.10
N ILE A 94 9.00 6.45 -16.37
CA ILE A 94 8.04 7.25 -17.16
C ILE A 94 6.66 7.20 -16.50
N CYS A 95 6.20 6.01 -16.09
CA CYS A 95 4.93 5.84 -15.40
C CYS A 95 4.90 6.62 -14.07
N GLY A 96 5.97 6.53 -13.26
CA GLY A 96 6.09 7.29 -12.02
C GLY A 96 6.11 8.79 -12.23
N MET A 97 6.85 9.27 -13.24
CA MET A 97 6.88 10.70 -13.61
C MET A 97 5.51 11.19 -14.05
N ALA A 98 4.76 10.42 -14.84
CA ALA A 98 3.39 10.77 -15.21
C ALA A 98 2.46 10.89 -14.00
N GLY A 99 2.56 9.95 -13.04
CA GLY A 99 1.82 10.00 -11.77
C GLY A 99 2.14 11.26 -10.96
N LEU A 100 3.43 11.59 -10.82
CA LEU A 100 3.89 12.80 -10.14
C LEU A 100 3.39 14.08 -10.83
N THR A 101 3.52 14.17 -12.16
CA THR A 101 3.09 15.34 -12.93
C THR A 101 1.58 15.56 -12.80
N LEU A 102 0.75 14.53 -12.95
CA LEU A 102 -0.69 14.65 -12.75
C LEU A 102 -1.05 15.03 -11.32
N GLY A 103 -0.34 14.45 -10.35
CA GLY A 103 -0.46 14.80 -8.93
C GLY A 103 -0.18 16.28 -8.66
N LEU A 104 0.92 16.82 -9.20
CA LEU A 104 1.30 18.23 -9.06
C LEU A 104 0.30 19.17 -9.76
N ILE A 105 -0.16 18.82 -10.97
CA ILE A 105 -1.19 19.59 -11.68
C ILE A 105 -2.46 19.67 -10.84
N LYS A 106 -2.90 18.55 -10.26
CA LYS A 106 -4.09 18.52 -9.40
C LYS A 106 -3.88 19.25 -8.09
N PHE A 107 -2.70 19.11 -7.49
CA PHE A 107 -2.34 19.86 -6.29
C PHE A 107 -2.39 21.37 -6.51
N TYR A 108 -1.86 21.84 -7.65
CA TYR A 108 -1.90 23.23 -8.07
C TYR A 108 -3.34 23.72 -8.27
N GLN A 109 -4.18 22.94 -8.97
CA GLN A 109 -5.59 23.28 -9.20
C GLN A 109 -6.37 23.46 -7.88
N ILE A 110 -6.16 22.57 -6.91
CA ILE A 110 -6.88 22.61 -5.63
C ILE A 110 -6.36 23.73 -4.71
N HIS A 111 -5.03 23.92 -4.59
CA HIS A 111 -4.48 24.86 -3.62
C HIS A 111 -4.36 26.30 -4.13
N ILE A 112 -3.97 26.49 -5.39
CA ILE A 112 -3.66 27.82 -5.93
C ILE A 112 -4.87 28.40 -6.64
N LYS A 113 -5.52 27.60 -7.50
CA LYS A 113 -6.66 28.10 -8.27
C LYS A 113 -7.96 28.15 -7.47
N GLN A 114 -8.06 27.39 -6.37
CA GLN A 114 -9.25 27.34 -5.51
C GLN A 114 -10.54 27.06 -6.31
N ASP A 115 -10.46 26.24 -7.36
CA ASP A 115 -11.63 25.77 -8.10
C ASP A 115 -12.38 24.78 -7.19
N HIS A 116 -13.37 25.27 -6.43
CA HIS A 116 -14.16 24.47 -5.46
C HIS A 116 -15.28 23.64 -6.12
N GLU A 117 -15.33 23.52 -7.45
CA GLU A 117 -16.29 22.64 -8.11
C GLU A 117 -15.96 21.16 -7.78
N LEU A 118 -16.70 20.55 -6.85
CA LEU A 118 -16.57 19.16 -6.40
C LEU A 118 -16.39 18.15 -7.55
N ARG A 119 -17.16 18.32 -8.64
CA ARG A 119 -17.09 17.44 -9.81
C ARG A 119 -15.71 17.49 -10.48
N ARG A 120 -15.13 18.68 -10.63
CA ARG A 120 -13.83 18.88 -11.28
C ARG A 120 -12.68 18.49 -10.36
N ALA A 121 -12.86 18.66 -9.05
CA ALA A 121 -11.91 18.23 -8.02
C ALA A 121 -11.80 16.69 -7.94
N ARG A 122 -12.93 15.97 -8.03
CA ARG A 122 -12.94 14.49 -8.09
C ARG A 122 -12.40 13.94 -9.40
N TRP A 123 -12.66 14.63 -10.52
CA TRP A 123 -12.28 14.12 -11.83
C TRP A 123 -10.75 13.99 -11.99
N GLY A 124 -10.28 12.79 -12.34
CA GLY A 124 -8.86 12.48 -12.51
C GLY A 124 -8.15 12.04 -11.22
N LEU A 125 -8.80 12.08 -10.06
CA LEU A 125 -8.25 11.54 -8.82
C LEU A 125 -8.02 10.01 -8.97
N ASP A 126 -9.03 9.29 -9.47
CA ASP A 126 -8.94 7.85 -9.69
C ASP A 126 -7.83 7.46 -10.67
N ALA A 127 -7.52 8.32 -11.64
CA ALA A 127 -6.42 8.09 -12.58
C ALA A 127 -5.05 8.10 -11.87
N ILE A 128 -4.85 8.93 -10.84
CA ILE A 128 -3.61 8.95 -10.05
C ILE A 128 -3.47 7.65 -9.25
N ALA A 129 -4.55 7.17 -8.62
CA ALA A 129 -4.55 5.88 -7.93
C ALA A 129 -4.30 4.71 -8.90
N MET A 130 -4.94 4.73 -10.07
CA MET A 130 -4.75 3.72 -11.11
C MET A 130 -3.29 3.71 -11.59
N LEU A 131 -2.66 4.88 -11.76
CA LEU A 131 -1.25 4.97 -12.14
C LEU A 131 -0.31 4.35 -11.10
N ALA A 132 -0.59 4.50 -9.81
CA ALA A 132 0.18 3.82 -8.77
C ALA A 132 0.08 2.28 -8.92
N GLY A 133 -1.12 1.76 -9.19
CA GLY A 133 -1.34 0.33 -9.45
C GLY A 133 -0.65 -0.15 -10.74
N VAL A 134 -0.81 0.60 -11.83
CA VAL A 134 -0.15 0.33 -13.13
C VAL A 134 1.35 0.33 -12.98
N GLN A 135 1.91 1.22 -12.17
CA GLN A 135 3.35 1.28 -11.94
C GLN A 135 3.87 -0.01 -11.31
N VAL A 136 3.26 -0.50 -10.21
CA VAL A 136 3.63 -1.79 -9.59
C VAL A 136 3.51 -2.95 -10.58
N PHE A 137 2.40 -2.98 -11.32
CA PHE A 137 2.16 -4.02 -12.31
C PHE A 137 3.20 -4.01 -13.42
N LEU A 138 3.57 -2.82 -13.91
CA LEU A 138 4.60 -2.66 -14.93
C LEU A 138 5.98 -3.12 -14.44
N GLY A 139 6.35 -2.78 -13.19
CA GLY A 139 7.58 -3.28 -12.57
C GLY A 139 7.64 -4.79 -12.52
N PHE A 140 6.53 -5.44 -12.15
CA PHE A 140 6.41 -6.90 -12.15
C PHE A 140 6.51 -7.50 -13.56
N LEU A 141 5.78 -6.94 -14.53
CA LEU A 141 5.83 -7.41 -15.92
C LEU A 141 7.23 -7.33 -16.52
N VAL A 142 7.95 -6.23 -16.27
CA VAL A 142 9.31 -6.04 -16.77
C VAL A 142 10.27 -7.03 -16.09
N ALA A 143 10.16 -7.24 -14.78
CA ALA A 143 10.97 -8.24 -14.06
C ALA A 143 10.72 -9.66 -14.59
N TRP A 144 9.45 -10.01 -14.83
CA TRP A 144 9.04 -11.29 -15.41
C TRP A 144 9.61 -11.50 -16.81
N PHE A 145 9.48 -10.50 -17.69
CA PHE A 145 10.03 -10.57 -19.04
C PHE A 145 11.56 -10.70 -19.03
N SER A 146 12.23 -9.98 -18.11
CA SER A 146 13.67 -10.09 -17.91
C SER A 146 14.10 -11.49 -17.44
N LEU A 147 13.30 -12.13 -16.59
CA LEU A 147 13.52 -13.52 -16.16
C LEU A 147 13.43 -14.47 -17.34
N TYR A 148 12.39 -14.32 -18.17
CA TYR A 148 12.21 -15.14 -19.36
C TYR A 148 13.41 -15.03 -20.32
N LEU A 149 13.90 -13.82 -20.58
CA LEU A 149 15.10 -13.60 -21.40
C LEU A 149 16.35 -14.21 -20.78
N THR A 150 16.49 -14.09 -19.46
CA THR A 150 17.62 -14.64 -18.70
C THR A 150 17.62 -16.16 -18.74
N ALA A 151 16.46 -16.79 -18.57
CA ALA A 151 16.30 -18.24 -18.66
C ALA A 151 16.68 -18.77 -20.05
N ARG A 152 16.36 -18.04 -21.13
CA ARG A 152 16.82 -18.41 -22.49
C ARG A 152 18.34 -18.34 -22.61
N ARG A 153 18.99 -17.29 -22.09
CA ARG A 153 20.46 -17.15 -22.12
C ARG A 153 21.18 -18.26 -21.34
N MET A 154 20.61 -18.72 -20.23
CA MET A 154 21.17 -19.83 -19.44
C MET A 154 21.23 -21.14 -20.22
N THR A 155 20.35 -21.33 -21.21
CA THR A 155 20.38 -22.54 -22.07
C THR A 155 21.48 -22.47 -23.12
N GLU A 156 21.96 -21.26 -23.45
CA GLU A 156 23.03 -21.03 -24.41
C GLU A 156 24.41 -21.11 -23.71
N ASP A 157 24.53 -20.54 -22.50
CA ASP A 157 25.78 -20.50 -21.71
C ASP A 157 25.59 -21.12 -20.30
N VAL A 158 25.63 -22.46 -20.23
CA VAL A 158 25.41 -23.20 -18.98
C VAL A 158 26.49 -22.91 -17.93
N GLU A 159 27.73 -22.68 -18.36
CA GLU A 159 28.87 -22.40 -17.46
C GLU A 159 28.67 -21.13 -16.61
N TYR A 160 27.96 -20.13 -17.14
CA TYR A 160 27.69 -18.85 -16.48
C TYR A 160 26.26 -18.70 -15.97
N ALA A 161 25.45 -19.77 -15.99
CA ALA A 161 24.04 -19.71 -15.63
C ALA A 161 23.82 -19.13 -14.22
N GLY A 162 24.63 -19.51 -13.24
CA GLY A 162 24.54 -18.96 -11.87
C GLY A 162 24.77 -17.44 -11.81
N VAL A 163 25.74 -16.93 -12.57
CA VAL A 163 26.05 -15.50 -12.64
C VAL A 163 24.90 -14.73 -13.28
N HIS A 164 24.30 -15.27 -14.35
CA HIS A 164 23.13 -14.66 -14.98
C HIS A 164 21.92 -14.60 -14.05
N LEU A 165 21.67 -15.66 -13.26
CA LEU A 165 20.57 -15.68 -12.29
C LEU A 165 20.76 -14.62 -11.22
N PHE A 166 21.97 -14.52 -10.67
CA PHE A 166 22.30 -13.56 -9.63
C PHE A 166 22.18 -12.12 -10.11
N ASN A 167 22.69 -11.83 -11.31
CA ASN A 167 22.57 -10.51 -11.93
C ASN A 167 21.10 -10.15 -12.23
N TRP A 168 20.29 -11.11 -12.69
CA TRP A 168 18.86 -10.89 -12.84
C TRP A 168 18.19 -10.59 -11.50
N LEU A 169 18.52 -11.34 -10.44
CA LEU A 169 17.92 -11.13 -9.12
C LEU A 169 18.22 -9.72 -8.57
N LEU A 170 19.46 -9.25 -8.71
CA LEU A 170 19.86 -7.89 -8.34
C LEU A 170 19.09 -6.84 -9.15
N SER A 171 19.03 -7.00 -10.48
CA SER A 171 18.32 -6.08 -11.38
C SER A 171 16.81 -6.07 -11.09
N ALA A 172 16.20 -7.22 -10.85
CA ALA A 172 14.78 -7.35 -10.55
C ALA A 172 14.43 -6.73 -9.19
N SER A 173 15.27 -6.94 -8.17
CA SER A 173 15.12 -6.31 -6.86
C SER A 173 15.20 -4.78 -6.95
N ALA A 174 16.18 -4.25 -7.70
CA ALA A 174 16.31 -2.82 -7.93
C ALA A 174 15.09 -2.24 -8.67
N LEU A 175 14.65 -2.89 -9.75
CA LEU A 175 13.49 -2.50 -10.54
C LEU A 175 12.19 -2.49 -9.72
N LEU A 176 11.93 -3.55 -8.95
CA LEU A 176 10.75 -3.65 -8.10
C LEU A 176 10.77 -2.60 -6.98
N SER A 177 11.95 -2.32 -6.41
CA SER A 177 12.11 -1.25 -5.42
C SER A 177 11.75 0.11 -5.99
N VAL A 178 12.26 0.45 -7.18
CA VAL A 178 11.93 1.70 -7.89
C VAL A 178 10.44 1.79 -8.21
N SER A 179 9.87 0.69 -8.69
CA SER A 179 8.45 0.59 -8.99
C SER A 179 7.59 0.83 -7.76
N LEU A 180 7.94 0.21 -6.63
CA LEU A 180 7.21 0.34 -5.38
C LEU A 180 7.35 1.74 -4.80
N MET A 181 8.55 2.32 -4.80
CA MET A 181 8.79 3.67 -4.30
C MET A 181 7.99 4.72 -5.08
N GLY A 182 8.00 4.66 -6.42
CA GLY A 182 7.23 5.61 -7.22
C GLY A 182 5.72 5.39 -7.11
N ALA A 183 5.26 4.15 -6.99
CA ALA A 183 3.86 3.85 -6.72
C ALA A 183 3.42 4.38 -5.35
N LEU A 184 4.24 4.23 -4.32
CA LEU A 184 3.99 4.78 -2.98
C LEU A 184 3.91 6.31 -3.02
N LEU A 185 4.86 6.98 -3.68
CA LEU A 185 4.81 8.44 -3.84
C LEU A 185 3.53 8.89 -4.54
N THR A 186 3.16 8.23 -5.63
CA THR A 186 1.94 8.52 -6.39
C THR A 186 0.68 8.29 -5.54
N ALA A 187 0.63 7.18 -4.79
CA ALA A 187 -0.47 6.86 -3.90
C ALA A 187 -0.59 7.83 -2.71
N MET A 188 0.54 8.31 -2.17
CA MET A 188 0.55 9.32 -1.11
C MET A 188 0.02 10.67 -1.62
N ILE A 189 0.38 11.09 -2.83
CA ILE A 189 -0.18 12.29 -3.46
C ILE A 189 -1.69 12.12 -3.66
N TRP A 190 -2.11 10.99 -4.23
CA TRP A 190 -3.52 10.67 -4.38
C TRP A 190 -4.27 10.77 -3.05
N PHE A 191 -3.76 10.14 -1.99
CA PHE A 191 -4.39 10.13 -0.67
C PHE A 191 -4.51 11.54 -0.08
N ALA A 192 -3.47 12.36 -0.21
CA ALA A 192 -3.49 13.75 0.25
C ALA A 192 -4.56 14.58 -0.48
N LEU A 193 -4.67 14.41 -1.80
CA LEU A 193 -5.70 15.07 -2.62
C LEU A 193 -7.10 14.55 -2.28
N ALA A 194 -7.28 13.23 -2.14
CA ALA A 194 -8.54 12.58 -1.82
C ALA A 194 -9.12 13.10 -0.49
N ARG A 195 -8.27 13.16 0.55
CA ARG A 195 -8.64 13.67 1.88
C ARG A 195 -9.06 15.13 1.82
N ARG A 196 -8.43 15.95 0.97
CA ARG A 196 -8.80 17.35 0.78
C ARG A 196 -10.15 17.49 0.08
N VAL A 197 -10.37 16.74 -0.99
CA VAL A 197 -11.66 16.74 -1.71
C VAL A 197 -12.80 16.30 -0.80
N ALA A 198 -12.58 15.28 0.05
CA ALA A 198 -13.56 14.86 1.06
C ALA A 198 -13.89 16.01 2.05
N GLY A 199 -12.88 16.70 2.57
CA GLY A 199 -13.11 17.83 3.48
C GLY A 199 -13.86 19.01 2.85
N ILE A 200 -13.69 19.25 1.55
CA ILE A 200 -14.49 20.25 0.82
C ILE A 200 -15.94 19.78 0.70
N ALA A 201 -16.18 18.50 0.39
CA ALA A 201 -17.52 17.92 0.30
C ALA A 201 -18.28 18.03 1.64
N ASP A 202 -17.60 17.75 2.75
CA ASP A 202 -18.19 17.83 4.09
C ASP A 202 -18.56 19.27 4.46
N ALA A 203 -17.71 20.24 4.09
CA ALA A 203 -17.97 21.66 4.33
C ALA A 203 -19.15 22.19 3.49
N GLU A 204 -19.28 21.73 2.24
CA GLU A 204 -20.42 22.10 1.38
C GLU A 204 -21.74 21.48 1.88
N ALA A 205 -21.70 20.23 2.35
CA ALA A 205 -22.87 19.58 2.94
C ALA A 205 -23.38 20.30 4.20
N ALA A 206 -22.48 20.80 5.05
CA ALA A 206 -22.83 21.55 6.25
C ALA A 206 -23.45 22.93 5.99
N LEU A 207 -23.23 23.53 4.81
CA LEU A 207 -23.83 24.80 4.43
C LEU A 207 -25.27 24.65 3.87
N LEU A 208 -25.64 23.43 3.47
CA LEU A 208 -26.95 23.12 2.88
C LEU A 208 -27.98 22.62 3.90
N THR A 209 -27.56 22.34 5.14
CA THR A 209 -28.40 21.92 6.28
C THR A 209 -28.70 23.09 7.20
#